data_AF-A0A7J7IZN3-F1
#
_entry.id   AF-A0A7J7IZN3-F1
#
_cell.length_a   1.000
_cell.length_b   1.000
_cell.length_c   1.000
_cell.angle_alpha   90.00
_cell.angle_beta   90.00
_cell.angle_gamma   90.00
#
_symmetry.space_group_name_H-M   'P 1'
#
loop_
_entity.id
_entity.type
_entity.pdbx_description
1 polymer ?
#
loop_
_entity_poly.entity_id
_entity_poly.type
_entity_poly.pdbx_seq_one_letter_code
_entity_poly.pdbx_strand_id
1 'polypeptide(L)'
;MMFSKSYCPFCTALKELFKSLKIEYEALELDLISNGAEIQQVLLNLSSQKTVPNVYIKEKHIGGHDSVVALHRENKLLPMMDTPHNFDYDLIVIGGGSGGLSAAKEAASLGRRVAVCDFVKPSPAGTTWGHHLKDAKSYGWGLEAGDVTHSWAELKEGVQNHIGSINWGYRVQLRENNIKYLNAYAQFIGPNTVKCGGFLAGVGLDVTIMVRSILLRGFDQYCADLIGKYMENNGVKFIKGSVPTKIEKLKDGTDSEPGLYRVTAKDSEGKEVVEEYNTVSILSLGSLYCLIVQ
;
A
#
# COMPACT_ATOMS: atom_id res chain seq x y z
N MET A 1 11.05 -26.77 1.06
CA MET A 1 10.75 -28.19 1.35
C MET A 1 12.03 -28.85 1.85
N MET A 2 11.96 -29.57 2.96
CA MET A 2 13.07 -30.29 3.57
C MET A 2 12.68 -31.75 3.76
N PHE A 3 13.47 -32.67 3.20
CA PHE A 3 13.32 -34.10 3.50
C PHE A 3 14.21 -34.46 4.69
N SER A 4 13.60 -34.99 5.73
CA SER A 4 14.18 -35.16 7.06
C SER A 4 13.95 -36.58 7.58
N LYS A 5 14.64 -36.93 8.67
CA LYS A 5 14.26 -38.05 9.54
C LYS A 5 14.23 -37.60 10.99
N SER A 6 13.27 -38.09 11.76
CA SER A 6 13.01 -37.63 13.14
C SER A 6 14.21 -37.78 14.07
N TYR A 7 15.04 -38.81 13.86
CA TYR A 7 16.23 -39.11 14.67
C TYR A 7 17.51 -38.43 14.19
N CYS A 8 17.49 -37.70 13.06
CA CYS A 8 18.72 -37.19 12.45
C CYS A 8 19.16 -35.86 13.11
N PRO A 9 20.35 -35.79 13.74
CA PRO A 9 20.80 -34.58 14.44
C PRO A 9 21.02 -33.39 13.48
N PHE A 10 21.50 -33.65 12.27
CA PHE A 10 21.68 -32.62 11.24
C PHE A 10 20.36 -32.04 10.75
N CYS A 11 19.28 -32.83 10.76
CA CYS A 11 17.95 -32.34 10.44
C CYS A 11 17.43 -31.41 11.55
N THR A 12 17.61 -31.81 12.81
CA THR A 12 17.24 -30.98 13.97
C THR A 12 17.98 -29.66 13.96
N ALA A 13 19.30 -29.67 13.74
CA ALA A 13 20.10 -28.46 13.65
C ALA A 13 19.64 -27.51 12.53
N LEU A 14 19.27 -28.04 11.36
CA LEU A 14 18.74 -27.22 10.25
C LEU A 14 17.37 -26.62 10.55
N LYS A 15 16.49 -27.38 11.23
CA LYS A 15 15.18 -26.90 11.67
C LYS A 15 15.32 -25.76 12.68
N GLU A 16 16.25 -25.88 13.62
CA GLU A 16 16.58 -24.81 14.57
C GLU A 16 17.16 -23.59 13.87
N LEU A 17 18.05 -23.78 12.90
CA LEU A 17 18.58 -22.70 12.07
C LEU A 17 17.45 -21.95 11.35
N PHE A 18 16.56 -22.66 10.63
CA PHE A 18 15.43 -22.03 9.95
C PHE A 18 14.48 -21.33 10.92
N LYS A 19 14.23 -21.91 12.10
CA LYS A 19 13.42 -21.26 13.15
C LYS A 19 14.08 -19.99 13.69
N SER A 20 15.40 -20.00 13.91
CA SER A 20 16.16 -18.83 14.36
C SER A 20 16.15 -17.69 13.33
N LEU A 21 16.15 -18.04 12.05
CA LEU A 21 16.08 -17.12 10.92
C LEU A 21 14.63 -16.73 10.57
N LYS A 22 13.64 -17.22 11.32
CA LYS A 22 12.20 -17.03 11.06
C LYS A 22 11.77 -17.42 9.63
N ILE A 23 12.41 -18.45 9.08
CA ILE A 23 12.09 -18.98 7.76
C ILE A 23 10.97 -20.00 7.92
N GLU A 24 9.87 -19.82 7.20
CA GLU A 24 8.85 -20.86 7.07
C GLU A 24 9.33 -21.99 6.17
N TYR A 25 9.13 -23.23 6.62
CA TYR A 25 9.50 -24.42 5.86
C TYR A 25 8.53 -25.56 6.13
N GLU A 26 8.39 -26.43 5.13
CA GLU A 26 7.73 -27.72 5.26
C GLU A 26 8.80 -28.81 5.33
N ALA A 27 8.70 -29.69 6.33
CA ALA A 27 9.59 -30.81 6.53
C ALA A 27 8.82 -32.14 6.43
N LEU A 28 9.27 -33.03 5.55
CA LEU A 28 8.72 -34.37 5.40
C LEU A 28 9.63 -35.37 6.12
N GLU A 29 9.14 -35.96 7.21
CA GLU A 29 9.85 -37.00 7.96
C GLU A 29 9.70 -38.35 7.27
N LEU A 30 10.74 -38.76 6.55
CA LEU A 30 10.73 -39.98 5.75
C LEU A 30 10.61 -41.26 6.58
N ASP A 31 10.94 -41.23 7.86
CA ASP A 31 10.83 -42.37 8.77
C ASP A 31 9.42 -42.56 9.35
N LEU A 32 8.56 -41.54 9.28
CA LEU A 32 7.20 -41.58 9.83
C LEU A 32 6.13 -41.90 8.77
N ILE A 33 6.52 -41.97 7.51
CA ILE A 33 5.62 -42.26 6.38
C ILE A 33 5.90 -43.66 5.81
N SER A 34 4.85 -44.39 5.47
CA SER A 34 4.93 -45.78 5.02
C SER A 34 5.72 -45.97 3.72
N ASN A 35 5.66 -44.99 2.82
CA ASN A 35 6.37 -44.97 1.54
C ASN A 35 7.70 -44.19 1.57
N GLY A 36 8.24 -43.90 2.77
CA GLY A 36 9.42 -43.06 2.90
C GLY A 36 10.69 -43.62 2.26
N ALA A 37 10.84 -44.95 2.23
CA ALA A 37 11.96 -45.60 1.55
C ALA A 37 11.92 -45.41 0.03
N GLU A 38 10.72 -45.46 -0.57
CA GLU A 38 10.51 -45.21 -2.00
C GLU A 38 10.81 -43.75 -2.34
N ILE A 39 10.30 -42.81 -1.53
CA ILE A 39 10.59 -41.38 -1.68
C ILE A 39 12.10 -41.13 -1.57
N GLN A 40 12.78 -41.75 -0.62
CA GLN A 40 14.23 -41.61 -0.46
C GLN A 40 15.00 -42.12 -1.70
N GLN A 41 14.50 -43.17 -2.36
CA GLN A 41 15.07 -43.68 -3.60
C GLN A 41 14.83 -42.74 -4.79
N VAL A 42 13.64 -42.14 -4.88
CA VAL A 42 13.32 -41.12 -5.89
C VAL A 42 14.19 -39.87 -5.69
N LEU A 43 14.35 -39.42 -4.45
CA LEU A 43 15.22 -38.30 -4.10
C LEU A 43 16.67 -38.56 -4.50
N LEU A 44 17.18 -39.78 -4.31
CA LEU A 44 18.52 -40.14 -4.78
C LEU A 44 18.66 -39.96 -6.29
N ASN A 45 17.67 -40.37 -7.07
CA ASN A 45 17.69 -40.21 -8.53
C ASN A 45 17.62 -38.73 -8.96
N LEU A 46 16.90 -37.89 -8.22
CA LEU A 46 16.71 -36.46 -8.55
C LEU A 46 17.89 -35.58 -8.09
N SER A 47 18.38 -35.82 -6.88
CA SER A 47 19.39 -34.97 -6.22
C SER A 47 20.81 -35.51 -6.30
N SER A 48 20.98 -36.77 -6.71
CA SER A 48 22.21 -37.55 -6.49
C SER A 48 22.66 -37.65 -5.03
N GLN A 49 21.76 -37.33 -4.08
CA GLN A 49 22.04 -37.35 -2.65
C GLN A 49 21.13 -38.35 -1.93
N LYS A 50 21.75 -39.36 -1.30
CA LYS A 50 21.03 -40.38 -0.51
C LYS A 50 20.73 -39.94 0.92
N THR A 51 21.54 -39.02 1.45
CA THR A 51 21.54 -38.60 2.85
C THR A 51 20.47 -37.55 3.13
N VAL A 52 19.92 -37.60 4.35
CA VAL A 52 19.13 -36.50 4.92
C VAL A 52 20.03 -35.65 5.83
N PRO A 53 19.76 -34.35 6.01
CA PRO A 53 18.68 -33.59 5.37
C PRO A 53 18.92 -33.39 3.87
N ASN A 54 17.86 -33.37 3.08
CA ASN A 54 17.91 -33.07 1.65
C ASN A 54 16.96 -31.89 1.38
N VAL A 55 17.51 -30.73 1.03
CA VAL A 55 16.81 -29.44 1.06
C VAL A 55 16.58 -28.88 -0.34
N TYR A 56 15.35 -28.46 -0.59
CA TYR A 56 14.93 -27.81 -1.81
C TYR A 56 14.35 -26.42 -1.52
N ILE A 57 14.84 -25.42 -2.25
CA ILE A 57 14.33 -24.04 -2.26
C ILE A 57 13.85 -23.74 -3.68
N LYS A 58 12.54 -23.45 -3.83
CA LYS A 58 11.90 -23.14 -5.13
C LYS A 58 12.29 -24.14 -6.22
N GLU A 59 12.07 -25.43 -5.94
CA GLU A 59 12.34 -26.56 -6.85
C GLU A 59 13.83 -26.83 -7.12
N LYS A 60 14.74 -25.93 -6.74
CA LYS A 60 16.18 -26.14 -6.85
C LYS A 60 16.69 -26.95 -5.66
N HIS A 61 17.39 -28.05 -5.95
CA HIS A 61 18.13 -28.81 -4.96
C HIS A 61 19.32 -28.00 -4.44
N ILE A 62 19.40 -27.81 -3.13
CA ILE A 62 20.46 -27.05 -2.46
C ILE A 62 21.53 -27.99 -1.88
N GLY A 63 21.13 -29.18 -1.43
CA GLY A 63 22.01 -30.16 -0.81
C GLY A 63 21.60 -30.49 0.62
N GLY A 64 22.57 -30.98 1.39
CA GLY A 64 22.41 -31.31 2.80
C GLY A 64 22.80 -30.19 3.76
N HIS A 65 23.07 -30.59 5.00
CA HIS A 65 23.37 -29.67 6.10
C HIS A 65 24.51 -28.70 5.77
N ASP A 66 25.64 -29.22 5.31
CA ASP A 66 26.84 -28.42 5.10
C ASP A 66 26.65 -27.40 3.97
N SER A 67 25.93 -27.78 2.90
CA SER A 67 25.60 -26.89 1.79
C SER A 67 24.74 -25.71 2.25
N VAL A 68 23.71 -25.97 3.07
CA VAL A 68 22.82 -24.92 3.57
C VAL A 68 23.55 -24.01 4.57
N VAL A 69 24.35 -24.59 5.47
CA VAL A 69 25.16 -23.81 6.42
C VAL A 69 26.20 -22.96 5.70
N ALA A 70 26.84 -23.47 4.65
CA ALA A 70 27.76 -22.71 3.82
C ALA A 70 27.05 -21.50 3.16
N LEU A 71 25.88 -21.72 2.55
CA LEU A 71 25.09 -20.64 1.97
C LEU A 71 24.64 -19.61 3.01
N HIS A 72 24.35 -20.04 4.24
CA HIS A 72 24.04 -19.12 5.32
C HIS A 72 25.26 -18.27 5.72
N ARG A 73 26.43 -18.89 5.90
CA ARG A 73 27.70 -18.18 6.20
C ARG A 73 28.08 -17.19 5.10
N GLU A 74 27.81 -17.53 3.85
CA GLU A 74 28.05 -16.66 2.69
C GLU A 74 26.96 -15.59 2.50
N ASN A 75 25.96 -15.50 3.39
CA ASN A 75 24.80 -14.61 3.27
C ASN A 75 23.98 -14.79 1.96
N LYS A 76 24.08 -15.96 1.31
CA LYS A 76 23.35 -16.28 0.07
C LYS A 76 22.02 -16.99 0.32
N LEU A 77 21.82 -17.55 1.51
CA LEU A 77 20.63 -18.35 1.83
C LEU A 77 19.33 -17.52 1.78
N LEU A 78 19.28 -16.37 2.46
CA LEU A 78 18.09 -15.51 2.49
C LEU A 78 17.72 -14.96 1.10
N PRO A 79 18.69 -14.43 0.29
CA PRO A 79 18.40 -14.02 -1.09
C PRO A 79 17.81 -15.11 -1.99
N MET A 80 18.17 -16.39 -1.77
CA MET A 80 17.59 -17.50 -2.55
C MET A 80 16.14 -17.78 -2.17
N MET A 81 15.75 -17.45 -0.94
CA MET A 81 14.38 -17.60 -0.43
C MET A 81 13.49 -16.44 -0.87
N ASP A 82 14.05 -15.24 -1.04
CA ASP A 82 13.33 -14.13 -1.67
C ASP A 82 13.11 -14.40 -3.15
N THR A 83 11.85 -14.42 -3.57
CA THR A 83 11.53 -14.35 -5.00
C THR A 83 12.08 -13.02 -5.50
N PRO A 84 13.03 -13.00 -6.45
CA PRO A 84 13.23 -11.80 -7.23
C PRO A 84 11.97 -11.67 -8.07
N HIS A 85 10.96 -11.03 -7.51
CA HIS A 85 9.88 -10.49 -8.28
C HIS A 85 10.42 -9.21 -8.92
N ASN A 86 10.12 -8.99 -10.19
CA ASN A 86 10.60 -7.83 -10.95
C ASN A 86 9.83 -6.55 -10.57
N PHE A 87 9.48 -6.42 -9.29
CA PHE A 87 8.74 -5.29 -8.73
C PHE A 87 9.64 -4.53 -7.76
N ASP A 88 9.45 -3.22 -7.72
CA ASP A 88 10.24 -2.30 -6.92
C ASP A 88 10.08 -2.54 -5.42
N TYR A 89 8.89 -3.00 -4.99
CA TYR A 89 8.52 -3.26 -3.61
C TYR A 89 7.78 -4.58 -3.45
N ASP A 90 7.96 -5.24 -2.31
CA ASP A 90 7.20 -6.42 -1.88
C ASP A 90 5.80 -6.02 -1.38
N LEU A 91 5.67 -4.81 -0.81
CA LEU A 91 4.40 -4.27 -0.32
C LEU A 91 4.32 -2.76 -0.56
N ILE A 92 3.19 -2.30 -1.10
CA ILE A 92 2.83 -0.88 -1.15
C ILE A 92 1.60 -0.66 -0.27
N VAL A 93 1.73 0.21 0.72
CA VAL A 93 0.63 0.64 1.59
C VAL A 93 0.12 1.99 1.12
N ILE A 94 -1.19 2.10 0.87
CA ILE A 94 -1.85 3.35 0.49
C ILE A 94 -2.66 3.85 1.69
N GLY A 95 -2.19 4.94 2.30
CA GLY A 95 -2.74 5.56 3.50
C GLY A 95 -1.85 5.37 4.74
N GLY A 96 -1.34 6.46 5.29
CA GLY A 96 -0.43 6.50 6.45
C GLY A 96 -1.13 6.64 7.80
N GLY A 97 -2.36 6.15 7.92
CA GLY A 97 -3.07 6.07 9.20
C GLY A 97 -2.50 4.99 10.13
N SER A 98 -3.08 4.83 11.32
CA SER A 98 -2.65 3.85 12.33
C SER A 98 -2.56 2.41 11.78
N GLY A 99 -3.55 1.97 11.00
CA GLY A 99 -3.55 0.64 10.37
C GLY A 99 -2.47 0.48 9.29
N GLY A 100 -2.32 1.48 8.41
CA GLY A 100 -1.34 1.43 7.32
C GLY A 100 0.10 1.46 7.81
N LEU A 101 0.40 2.33 8.77
CA LEU A 101 1.73 2.40 9.39
C LEU A 101 2.08 1.13 10.17
N SER A 102 1.10 0.52 10.85
CA SER A 102 1.30 -0.75 11.56
C SER A 102 1.65 -1.88 10.59
N ALA A 103 0.85 -2.04 9.52
CA ALA A 103 1.09 -3.05 8.50
C ALA A 103 2.45 -2.87 7.79
N ALA A 104 2.82 -1.62 7.47
CA ALA A 104 4.09 -1.31 6.83
C ALA A 104 5.30 -1.68 7.70
N LYS A 105 5.23 -1.38 9.01
CA LYS A 105 6.29 -1.69 9.98
C LYS A 105 6.44 -3.18 10.19
N GLU A 106 5.34 -3.90 10.35
CA GLU A 106 5.37 -5.35 10.51
C GLU A 106 6.02 -6.01 9.30
N ALA A 107 5.58 -5.66 8.09
CA ALA A 107 6.15 -6.19 6.85
C ALA A 107 7.65 -5.86 6.70
N ALA A 108 8.07 -4.65 7.05
CA ALA A 108 9.48 -4.27 7.04
C ALA A 108 10.31 -5.06 8.06
N SER A 109 9.77 -5.34 9.25
CA SER A 109 10.44 -6.15 10.28
C SER A 109 10.68 -7.60 9.84
N LEU A 110 9.87 -8.09 8.90
CA LEU A 110 10.01 -9.39 8.24
C LEU A 110 10.95 -9.36 7.03
N GLY A 111 11.67 -8.25 6.81
CA GLY A 111 12.65 -8.10 5.75
C GLY A 111 12.08 -7.72 4.38
N ARG A 112 10.80 -7.35 4.28
CA ARG A 112 10.16 -6.97 3.01
C ARG A 112 10.52 -5.54 2.59
N ARG A 113 10.66 -5.28 1.29
CA ARG A 113 10.83 -3.92 0.76
C ARG A 113 9.46 -3.25 0.71
N VAL A 114 9.24 -2.26 1.57
CA VAL A 114 7.93 -1.62 1.73
C VAL A 114 7.96 -0.16 1.29
N ALA A 115 6.92 0.28 0.60
CA ALA A 115 6.60 1.69 0.38
C ALA A 115 5.27 2.08 1.04
N VAL A 116 5.20 3.29 1.59
CA VAL A 116 3.98 3.88 2.13
C VAL A 116 3.69 5.15 1.36
N CYS A 117 2.52 5.20 0.72
CA CYS A 117 1.99 6.38 0.05
C CYS A 117 0.93 7.02 0.94
N ASP A 118 1.19 8.22 1.43
CA ASP A 118 0.26 8.93 2.31
C ASP A 118 0.19 10.39 1.93
N PHE A 119 -1.00 10.97 2.02
CA PHE A 119 -1.21 12.40 1.84
C PHE A 119 -2.24 12.90 2.83
N VAL A 120 -1.81 13.81 3.71
CA VAL A 120 -2.66 14.37 4.76
C VAL A 120 -3.27 15.68 4.26
N LYS A 121 -4.59 15.70 4.10
CA LYS A 121 -5.34 16.96 4.03
C LYS A 121 -5.61 17.45 5.46
N PRO A 122 -5.30 18.71 5.82
CA PRO A 122 -5.62 19.23 7.14
C PRO A 122 -7.11 19.07 7.45
N SER A 123 -7.45 18.43 8.57
CA SER A 123 -8.84 18.28 9.02
C SER A 123 -9.37 19.63 9.54
N PRO A 124 -10.56 20.09 9.12
CA PRO A 124 -11.25 21.24 9.71
C PRO A 124 -11.92 20.94 11.07
N ALA A 125 -11.98 19.68 11.49
CA ALA A 125 -12.81 19.26 12.62
C ALA A 125 -12.25 19.79 13.95
N GLY A 126 -12.96 20.77 14.53
CA GLY A 126 -12.72 21.25 15.89
C GLY A 126 -13.13 20.20 16.92
N THR A 127 -12.21 19.87 17.81
CA THR A 127 -12.48 19.03 18.98
C THR A 127 -13.16 19.87 20.05
N THR A 128 -14.29 19.42 20.60
CA THR A 128 -14.96 20.10 21.72
C THR A 128 -14.40 19.64 23.07
N TRP A 129 -14.06 20.59 23.93
CA TRP A 129 -13.57 20.37 25.30
C TRP A 129 -14.16 21.44 26.24
N GLY A 130 -14.24 21.16 27.55
CA GLY A 130 -14.59 22.19 28.55
C GLY A 130 -15.55 21.80 29.68
N HIS A 131 -16.07 20.57 29.72
CA HIS A 131 -17.04 20.17 30.75
C HIS A 131 -16.44 20.07 32.17
N HIS A 132 -15.15 19.77 32.30
CA HIS A 132 -14.48 19.54 33.58
C HIS A 132 -14.28 20.80 34.44
N LEU A 133 -14.24 21.99 33.85
CA LEU A 133 -14.09 23.26 34.58
C LEU A 133 -15.33 23.60 35.43
N LYS A 134 -16.50 23.09 35.04
CA LYS A 134 -17.74 23.25 35.81
C LYS A 134 -17.75 22.36 37.05
N ASP A 135 -17.21 21.15 36.93
CA ASP A 135 -17.15 20.17 38.03
C ASP A 135 -16.10 20.55 39.07
N ALA A 136 -15.03 21.25 38.68
CA ALA A 136 -13.94 21.66 39.57
C ALA A 136 -14.41 22.44 40.81
N LYS A 137 -15.47 23.27 40.69
CA LYS A 137 -16.07 23.99 41.84
C LYS A 137 -16.56 23.04 42.92
N SER A 138 -17.21 21.94 42.51
CA SER A 138 -17.74 20.92 43.42
C SER A 138 -16.65 20.14 44.16
N TYR A 139 -15.40 20.19 43.67
CA TYR A 139 -14.22 19.58 44.29
C TYR A 139 -13.33 20.58 45.04
N GLY A 140 -13.83 21.80 45.31
CA GLY A 140 -13.14 22.80 46.16
C GLY A 140 -12.19 23.75 45.43
N TRP A 141 -12.21 23.78 44.09
CA TRP A 141 -11.42 24.75 43.32
C TRP A 141 -12.10 26.13 43.32
N GLY A 142 -11.41 27.14 43.86
CA GLY A 142 -11.88 28.53 43.93
C GLY A 142 -11.72 29.28 42.61
N LEU A 143 -12.55 28.96 41.61
CA LEU A 143 -12.59 29.64 40.31
C LEU A 143 -13.83 30.56 40.24
N GLU A 144 -13.68 31.88 40.12
CA GLU A 144 -14.81 32.80 39.96
C GLU A 144 -15.36 32.78 38.52
N ALA A 145 -16.63 33.18 38.36
CA ALA A 145 -17.27 33.24 37.05
C ALA A 145 -16.69 34.43 36.24
N GLY A 146 -15.65 34.15 35.44
CA GLY A 146 -14.93 35.16 34.65
C GLY A 146 -13.42 34.97 34.64
N ASP A 147 -12.87 34.18 35.55
CA ASP A 147 -11.42 33.98 35.71
C ASP A 147 -10.77 33.15 34.59
N VAL A 148 -11.57 32.41 33.82
CA VAL A 148 -11.09 31.47 32.81
C VAL A 148 -11.61 31.87 31.44
N THR A 149 -10.74 32.48 30.65
CA THR A 149 -10.97 32.78 29.23
C THR A 149 -10.33 31.70 28.36
N HIS A 150 -11.03 31.25 27.32
CA HIS A 150 -10.49 30.30 26.36
C HIS A 150 -9.99 31.01 25.10
N SER A 151 -8.72 30.81 24.74
CA SER A 151 -8.16 31.23 23.46
C SER A 151 -8.20 30.08 22.45
N TRP A 152 -9.06 30.21 21.43
CA TRP A 152 -9.09 29.26 20.32
C TRP A 152 -7.77 29.21 19.55
N ALA A 153 -7.06 30.34 19.47
CA ALA A 153 -5.77 30.44 18.79
C ALA A 153 -4.70 29.58 19.48
N GLU A 154 -4.58 29.69 20.81
CA GLU A 154 -3.61 28.92 21.61
C GLU A 154 -3.95 27.43 21.63
N LEU A 155 -5.23 27.07 21.72
CA LEU A 155 -5.65 25.67 21.63
C LEU A 155 -5.28 25.08 20.26
N LYS A 156 -5.62 25.78 19.17
CA LYS A 156 -5.30 25.35 17.82
C LYS A 156 -3.79 25.20 17.64
N GLU A 157 -3.01 26.15 18.12
CA GLU A 157 -1.54 26.10 18.07
C GLU A 157 -0.99 24.88 18.83
N GLY A 158 -1.44 24.65 20.07
CA GLY A 158 -1.04 23.49 20.86
C GLY A 158 -1.38 22.16 20.19
N VAL A 159 -2.58 22.03 19.65
CA VAL A 159 -3.02 20.85 18.90
C VAL A 159 -2.17 20.64 17.63
N GLN A 160 -1.92 21.70 16.86
CA GLN A 160 -1.10 21.61 15.64
C GLN A 160 0.36 21.27 15.95
N ASN A 161 0.94 21.82 17.02
CA ASN A 161 2.29 21.50 17.47
C ASN A 161 2.40 20.01 17.88
N HIS A 162 1.40 19.50 18.60
CA HIS A 162 1.35 18.08 18.97
C HIS A 162 1.25 17.17 17.73
N ILE A 163 0.34 17.48 16.80
CA ILE A 163 0.20 16.78 15.52
C ILE A 163 1.52 16.80 14.74
N GLY A 164 2.20 17.95 14.69
CA GLY A 164 3.51 18.10 14.08
C GLY A 164 4.56 17.16 14.69
N SER A 165 4.60 17.05 16.02
CA SER A 165 5.53 16.15 16.72
C SER A 165 5.27 14.67 16.40
N ILE A 166 3.99 14.26 16.34
CA ILE A 166 3.59 12.89 16.01
C ILE A 166 3.96 12.55 14.56
N ASN A 167 3.66 13.46 13.63
CA ASN A 167 3.98 13.29 12.21
C ASN A 167 5.49 13.18 11.98
N TRP A 168 6.29 13.96 12.71
CA TRP A 168 7.74 13.84 12.68
C TRP A 168 8.20 12.48 13.21
N GLY A 169 7.68 12.04 14.36
CA GLY A 169 8.01 10.74 14.95
C GLY A 169 7.73 9.57 14.00
N TYR A 170 6.59 9.59 13.30
CA TYR A 170 6.28 8.56 12.30
C TYR A 170 7.25 8.56 11.12
N ARG A 171 7.66 9.73 10.63
CA ARG A 171 8.65 9.82 9.53
C ARG A 171 10.01 9.28 9.94
N VAL A 172 10.43 9.51 11.18
CA VAL A 172 11.66 8.94 11.74
C VAL A 172 11.55 7.42 11.80
N GLN A 173 10.47 6.90 12.38
CA GLN A 173 10.26 5.45 12.49
C GLN A 173 10.21 4.74 11.13
N LEU A 174 9.56 5.34 10.12
CA LEU A 174 9.57 4.79 8.76
C LEU A 174 10.99 4.71 8.19
N ARG A 175 11.80 5.75 8.41
CA ARG A 175 13.19 5.79 7.96
C ARG A 175 14.05 4.75 8.67
N GLU A 176 13.93 4.62 9.98
CA GLU A 176 14.69 3.63 10.78
C GLU A 176 14.38 2.19 10.36
N ASN A 177 13.15 1.93 9.91
CA ASN A 177 12.73 0.62 9.41
C ASN A 177 12.98 0.44 7.89
N ASN A 178 13.74 1.33 7.24
CA ASN A 178 14.01 1.31 5.79
C ASN A 178 12.74 1.29 4.91
N ILE A 179 11.64 1.89 5.38
CA ILE A 179 10.38 2.00 4.64
C ILE A 179 10.42 3.26 3.78
N LYS A 180 10.14 3.13 2.48
CA LYS A 180 10.06 4.29 1.58
C LYS A 180 8.77 5.05 1.83
N TYR A 181 8.87 6.23 2.42
CA TYR A 181 7.73 7.14 2.52
C TYR A 181 7.59 8.00 1.26
N LEU A 182 6.41 8.00 0.66
CA LEU A 182 6.02 8.83 -0.47
C LEU A 182 4.86 9.72 -0.02
N ASN A 183 5.11 11.04 0.04
CA ASN A 183 4.07 12.02 0.31
C ASN A 183 3.24 12.26 -0.97
N ALA A 184 2.45 11.27 -1.34
CA ALA A 184 1.69 11.25 -2.58
C ALA A 184 0.44 10.38 -2.42
N TYR A 185 -0.63 10.78 -3.09
CA TYR A 185 -1.74 9.87 -3.35
C TYR A 185 -1.28 8.76 -4.29
N ALA A 186 -1.82 7.55 -4.11
CA ALA A 186 -1.51 6.39 -4.91
C ALA A 186 -2.78 5.74 -5.47
N GLN A 187 -2.69 5.24 -6.70
CA GLN A 187 -3.77 4.57 -7.41
C GLN A 187 -3.24 3.32 -8.11
N PHE A 188 -3.97 2.21 -8.02
CA PHE A 188 -3.69 1.02 -8.83
C PHE A 188 -3.97 1.31 -10.32
N ILE A 189 -2.96 1.14 -11.17
CA ILE A 189 -3.07 1.26 -12.63
C ILE A 189 -2.93 -0.09 -13.35
N GLY A 190 -2.71 -1.16 -12.59
CA GLY A 190 -2.66 -2.54 -13.07
C GLY A 190 -2.54 -3.53 -11.90
N PRO A 191 -2.56 -4.84 -12.17
CA PRO A 191 -2.52 -5.88 -11.13
C PRO A 191 -1.32 -5.77 -10.17
N ASN A 192 -0.18 -5.30 -10.69
CA ASN A 192 1.08 -5.14 -9.92
C ASN A 192 1.72 -3.76 -10.14
N THR A 193 0.92 -2.73 -10.46
CA THR A 193 1.46 -1.40 -10.79
C THR A 193 0.61 -0.32 -10.13
N VAL A 194 1.29 0.56 -9.39
CA VAL A 194 0.68 1.68 -8.69
C VAL A 194 1.27 2.97 -9.24
N LYS A 195 0.39 3.88 -9.69
CA LYS A 195 0.76 5.25 -10.01
C LYS A 195 0.66 6.07 -8.74
N CYS A 196 1.79 6.59 -8.28
CA CYS A 196 1.81 7.60 -7.24
C CYS A 196 1.59 8.96 -7.93
N GLY A 197 0.40 9.53 -7.76
CA GLY A 197 0.00 10.79 -8.36
C GLY A 197 -1.47 11.12 -8.08
N GLY A 198 -1.72 12.06 -7.16
CA GLY A 198 -3.02 12.73 -6.99
C GLY A 198 -2.87 14.23 -7.18
N PHE A 199 -2.08 14.61 -8.18
CA PHE A 199 -1.52 15.95 -8.33
C PHE A 199 -2.37 16.86 -9.20
N LEU A 200 -3.19 16.34 -10.11
CA LEU A 200 -3.57 17.14 -11.28
C LEU A 200 -4.35 18.41 -10.89
N ALA A 201 -5.46 18.31 -10.14
CA ALA A 201 -6.15 19.51 -9.65
C ALA A 201 -5.41 20.19 -8.48
N GLY A 202 -4.79 19.41 -7.59
CA GLY A 202 -4.07 19.92 -6.42
C GLY A 202 -2.83 20.76 -6.75
N VAL A 203 -2.33 20.66 -7.98
CA VAL A 203 -1.16 21.39 -8.47
C VAL A 203 -1.46 22.18 -9.74
N GLY A 204 -2.73 22.58 -9.87
CA GLY A 204 -3.17 23.63 -10.79
C GLY A 204 -3.37 23.19 -12.23
N LEU A 205 -3.44 21.89 -12.53
CA LEU A 205 -3.86 21.39 -13.84
C LEU A 205 -5.39 21.33 -13.90
N ASP A 206 -5.95 21.56 -15.09
CA ASP A 206 -7.39 21.59 -15.30
C ASP A 206 -7.89 20.14 -15.48
N VAL A 207 -8.69 19.66 -14.52
CA VAL A 207 -9.10 18.25 -14.47
C VAL A 207 -10.59 18.13 -14.67
N THR A 208 -10.97 17.29 -15.63
CA THR A 208 -12.36 16.94 -15.92
C THR A 208 -12.59 15.44 -15.72
N ILE A 209 -13.50 15.09 -14.82
CA ILE A 209 -13.92 13.71 -14.56
C ILE A 209 -15.27 13.45 -15.22
N MET A 210 -15.32 12.51 -16.17
CA MET A 210 -16.56 12.09 -16.79
C MET A 210 -17.10 10.82 -16.13
N VAL A 211 -18.34 10.88 -15.68
CA VAL A 211 -19.02 9.86 -14.88
C VAL A 211 -20.27 9.41 -15.60
N ARG A 212 -20.37 8.11 -15.92
CA ARG A 212 -21.55 7.56 -16.60
C ARG A 212 -22.84 7.68 -15.77
N SER A 213 -22.76 7.48 -14.46
CA SER A 213 -23.95 7.37 -13.60
C SER A 213 -23.74 7.98 -12.22
N ILE A 214 -23.18 7.23 -11.27
CA ILE A 214 -22.96 7.67 -9.89
C ILE A 214 -21.48 7.57 -9.51
N LEU A 215 -21.05 8.40 -8.56
CA LEU A 215 -19.71 8.33 -7.99
C LEU A 215 -19.62 7.12 -7.05
N LEU A 216 -18.50 6.39 -7.12
CA LEU A 216 -18.17 5.27 -6.22
C LEU A 216 -19.33 4.28 -6.06
N ARG A 217 -19.84 3.74 -7.18
CA ARG A 217 -20.92 2.74 -7.15
C ARG A 217 -20.55 1.56 -6.25
N GLY A 218 -21.43 1.22 -5.32
CA GLY A 218 -21.19 0.18 -4.30
C GLY A 218 -20.74 0.72 -2.94
N PHE A 219 -20.48 2.03 -2.84
CA PHE A 219 -20.25 2.73 -1.57
C PHE A 219 -21.47 3.53 -1.14
N ASP A 220 -21.46 3.96 0.12
CA ASP A 220 -22.45 4.90 0.66
C ASP A 220 -22.52 6.18 -0.20
N GLN A 221 -23.70 6.48 -0.72
CA GLN A 221 -23.88 7.54 -1.70
C GLN A 221 -23.82 8.94 -1.09
N TYR A 222 -24.19 9.11 0.19
CA TYR A 222 -24.05 10.39 0.87
C TYR A 222 -22.57 10.77 1.01
N CYS A 223 -21.74 9.81 1.41
CA CYS A 223 -20.29 9.99 1.47
C CYS A 223 -19.67 10.23 0.08
N ALA A 224 -20.09 9.47 -0.93
CA ALA A 224 -19.60 9.65 -2.31
C ALA A 224 -19.93 11.04 -2.86
N ASP A 225 -21.13 11.54 -2.59
CA ASP A 225 -21.57 12.88 -2.99
C ASP A 225 -20.82 13.99 -2.26
N LEU A 226 -20.52 13.81 -0.97
CA LEU A 226 -19.68 14.74 -0.21
C LEU A 226 -18.27 14.84 -0.80
N ILE A 227 -17.68 13.70 -1.18
CA ILE A 227 -16.37 13.64 -1.83
C ILE A 227 -16.43 14.35 -3.20
N GLY A 228 -17.44 14.06 -4.02
CA GLY A 228 -17.66 14.71 -5.31
C GLY A 228 -17.78 16.22 -5.19
N LYS A 229 -18.64 16.71 -4.29
CA LYS A 229 -18.81 18.15 -4.00
C LYS A 229 -17.52 18.80 -3.52
N TYR A 230 -16.78 18.10 -2.68
CA TYR A 230 -15.49 18.59 -2.22
C TYR A 230 -14.50 18.74 -3.38
N MET A 231 -14.45 17.78 -4.30
CA MET A 231 -13.61 17.86 -5.50
C MET A 231 -14.05 19.00 -6.45
N GLU A 232 -15.36 19.16 -6.67
CA GLU A 232 -15.94 20.27 -7.45
C GLU A 232 -15.54 21.63 -6.86
N ASN A 233 -15.67 21.80 -5.54
CA ASN A 233 -15.27 23.01 -4.82
C ASN A 233 -13.75 23.28 -4.85
N ASN A 234 -12.95 22.28 -5.23
CA ASN A 234 -11.50 22.39 -5.34
C ASN A 234 -11.04 22.35 -6.82
N GLY A 235 -11.91 22.72 -7.77
CA GLY A 235 -11.52 22.97 -9.16
C GLY A 235 -11.56 21.76 -10.10
N VAL A 236 -12.12 20.63 -9.65
CA VAL A 236 -12.36 19.47 -10.53
C VAL A 236 -13.70 19.62 -11.23
N LYS A 237 -13.72 19.62 -12.56
CA LYS A 237 -14.95 19.62 -13.36
C LYS A 237 -15.53 18.20 -13.43
N PHE A 238 -16.84 18.04 -13.29
CA PHE A 238 -17.49 16.76 -13.49
C PHE A 238 -18.48 16.83 -14.66
N ILE A 239 -18.32 15.91 -15.62
CA ILE A 239 -19.31 15.66 -16.68
C ILE A 239 -20.09 14.40 -16.28
N LYS A 240 -21.26 14.58 -15.67
CA LYS A 240 -22.09 13.49 -15.16
C LYS A 240 -23.11 13.03 -16.21
N GLY A 241 -23.45 11.75 -16.20
CA GLY A 241 -24.43 11.18 -17.12
C GLY A 241 -23.92 10.97 -18.55
N SER A 242 -22.60 11.07 -18.78
CA SER A 242 -22.00 10.98 -20.11
C SER A 242 -20.96 9.88 -20.22
N VAL A 243 -20.79 9.36 -21.43
CA VAL A 243 -19.82 8.33 -21.76
C VAL A 243 -19.04 8.78 -23.00
N PRO A 244 -17.69 8.67 -23.00
CA PRO A 244 -16.92 8.93 -24.20
C PRO A 244 -17.27 7.91 -25.29
N THR A 245 -17.53 8.40 -26.49
CA THR A 245 -17.88 7.59 -27.66
C THR A 245 -16.77 7.58 -28.69
N LYS A 246 -15.95 8.64 -28.76
CA LYS A 246 -14.84 8.76 -29.71
C LYS A 246 -13.69 9.54 -29.08
N ILE A 247 -12.46 9.10 -29.35
CA ILE A 247 -11.24 9.82 -28.97
C ILE A 247 -10.37 9.92 -30.23
N GLU A 248 -10.02 11.14 -30.61
CA GLU A 248 -9.22 11.44 -31.80
C GLU A 248 -7.94 12.11 -31.38
N LYS A 249 -6.79 11.55 -31.75
CA LYS A 249 -5.50 12.19 -31.52
C LYS A 249 -5.30 13.27 -32.58
N LEU A 250 -5.14 14.52 -32.13
CA LEU A 250 -4.91 15.69 -32.97
C LEU A 250 -3.41 16.03 -33.10
N LYS A 251 -2.63 15.83 -32.03
CA LYS A 251 -1.18 16.07 -31.99
C LYS A 251 -0.48 14.97 -31.18
N ASP A 252 0.61 14.43 -31.71
CA ASP A 252 1.48 13.52 -30.94
C ASP A 252 2.23 14.28 -29.84
N GLY A 253 2.39 13.62 -28.70
CA GLY A 253 3.21 14.13 -27.61
C GLY A 253 4.70 13.91 -27.88
N THR A 254 5.53 14.78 -27.31
CA THR A 254 6.99 14.61 -27.25
C THR A 254 7.42 14.47 -25.78
N ASP A 255 8.70 14.17 -25.54
CA ASP A 255 9.25 14.12 -24.17
C ASP A 255 9.11 15.45 -23.39
N SER A 256 8.82 16.55 -24.08
CA SER A 256 8.73 17.91 -23.52
C SER A 256 7.35 18.55 -23.61
N GLU A 257 6.43 18.04 -24.42
CA GLU A 257 5.08 18.59 -24.60
C GLU A 257 4.03 17.46 -24.67
N PRO A 258 2.91 17.55 -23.93
CA PRO A 258 1.85 16.57 -24.05
C PRO A 258 1.19 16.62 -25.44
N GLY A 259 0.62 15.48 -25.85
CA GLY A 259 -0.18 15.42 -27.07
C GLY A 259 -1.49 16.21 -26.95
N LEU A 260 -2.27 16.25 -28.02
CA LEU A 260 -3.61 16.85 -28.00
C LEU A 260 -4.62 15.83 -28.53
N TYR A 261 -5.72 15.68 -27.80
CA TYR A 261 -6.76 14.71 -28.08
C TYR A 261 -8.13 15.40 -28.04
N ARG A 262 -8.98 15.09 -29.02
CA ARG A 262 -10.39 15.47 -29.01
C ARG A 262 -11.22 14.30 -28.50
N VAL A 263 -12.04 14.54 -27.50
CA VAL A 263 -12.95 13.54 -26.93
C VAL A 263 -14.38 13.95 -27.25
N THR A 264 -15.09 13.06 -27.94
CA THR A 264 -16.54 13.14 -28.10
C THR A 264 -17.19 12.22 -27.09
N ALA A 265 -18.17 12.75 -26.36
CA ALA A 265 -18.98 12.01 -25.41
C ALA A 265 -20.47 12.20 -25.70
N LYS A 266 -21.27 11.21 -25.33
CA LYS A 266 -22.74 11.28 -25.39
C LYS A 266 -23.30 11.21 -23.99
N ASP A 267 -24.26 12.08 -23.69
CA ASP A 267 -25.08 11.93 -22.50
C ASP A 267 -26.19 10.87 -22.68
N SER A 268 -26.92 10.59 -21.61
CA SER A 268 -28.06 9.66 -21.60
C SER A 268 -29.22 10.10 -22.50
N GLU A 269 -29.27 11.35 -22.93
CA GLU A 269 -30.30 11.92 -23.81
C GLU A 269 -29.84 11.96 -25.28
N GLY A 270 -28.62 11.51 -25.57
CA GLY A 270 -28.04 11.44 -26.91
C GLY A 270 -27.39 12.74 -27.37
N LYS A 271 -27.30 13.77 -26.53
CA LYS A 271 -26.60 15.02 -26.84
C LYS A 271 -25.09 14.78 -26.81
N GLU A 272 -24.42 15.27 -27.84
CA GLU A 272 -22.97 15.16 -27.97
C GLU A 272 -22.27 16.34 -27.28
N VAL A 273 -21.24 16.01 -26.49
CA VAL A 273 -20.28 16.94 -25.90
C VAL A 273 -18.93 16.66 -26.52
N VAL A 274 -18.27 17.69 -27.05
CA VAL A 274 -16.96 17.59 -27.68
C VAL A 274 -16.01 18.55 -26.99
N GLU A 275 -14.93 18.02 -26.42
CA GLU A 275 -13.89 18.81 -25.73
C GLU A 275 -12.49 18.30 -26.12
N GLU A 276 -11.48 19.17 -26.01
CA GLU A 276 -10.09 18.87 -26.32
C GLU A 276 -9.23 18.87 -25.06
N TYR A 277 -8.32 17.90 -24.98
CA TYR A 277 -7.53 17.62 -23.78
C TYR A 277 -6.12 17.19 -24.13
N ASN A 278 -5.18 17.55 -23.27
CA ASN A 278 -3.77 17.24 -23.46
C ASN A 278 -3.46 15.78 -23.08
N THR A 279 -4.27 15.20 -22.20
CA THR A 279 -4.15 13.80 -21.78
C THR A 279 -5.53 13.20 -21.48
N VAL A 280 -5.81 12.03 -22.07
CA VAL A 280 -7.07 11.30 -21.86
C VAL A 280 -6.74 9.95 -21.22
N SER A 281 -7.39 9.60 -20.12
CA SER A 281 -7.20 8.33 -19.41
C SER A 281 -8.55 7.67 -19.11
N ILE A 282 -8.84 6.54 -19.75
CA ILE A 282 -10.05 5.76 -19.46
C ILE A 282 -9.75 4.78 -18.33
N LEU A 283 -10.47 4.90 -17.21
CA LEU A 283 -10.31 4.02 -16.04
C LEU A 283 -11.55 3.14 -15.88
N SER A 284 -11.37 1.83 -16.05
CA SER A 284 -12.41 0.83 -15.84
C SER A 284 -12.30 0.25 -14.43
N LEU A 285 -12.89 0.91 -13.44
CA LEU A 285 -12.99 0.41 -12.06
C LEU A 285 -14.41 -0.11 -11.79
N GLY A 286 -14.82 -1.22 -12.42
CA GLY A 286 -16.13 -1.87 -12.19
C GLY A 286 -17.37 -1.04 -12.58
N SER A 287 -17.20 0.23 -12.95
CA SER A 287 -18.11 1.14 -13.61
C SER A 287 -17.25 2.13 -14.38
N LEU A 288 -17.57 2.41 -15.64
CA LEU A 288 -16.74 3.24 -16.51
C LEU A 288 -16.60 4.67 -15.94
N TYR A 289 -15.39 5.06 -15.57
CA TYR A 289 -15.02 6.45 -15.28
C TYR A 289 -13.98 6.89 -16.31
N CYS A 290 -14.20 7.99 -17.02
CA CYS A 290 -13.18 8.56 -17.90
C CYS A 290 -12.55 9.74 -17.17
N LEU A 291 -11.26 9.64 -16.85
CA LEU A 291 -10.48 10.71 -16.24
C LEU A 291 -9.79 11.47 -17.37
N ILE A 292 -10.12 12.74 -17.54
CA ILE A 292 -9.62 13.55 -18.63
C ILE A 292 -8.92 14.78 -18.07
N VAL A 293 -7.73 15.08 -18.59
CA VAL A 293 -6.80 16.06 -18.02
C VAL A 293 -6.41 17.03 -19.12
N GLN A 294 -6.66 18.32 -18.89
CA GLN A 294 -6.17 19.44 -19.69
C GLN A 294 -4.81 19.90 -19.17
#